data_AF-A0A067PSP8-F1
#
_entry.id   AF-A0A067PSP8-F1
#
_cell.length_a   1.000
_cell.length_b   1.000
_cell.length_c   1.000
_cell.angle_alpha   90.00
_cell.angle_beta   90.00
_cell.angle_gamma   90.00
#
_symmetry.space_group_name_H-M   'P 1'
#
loop_
_entity.id
_entity.type
_entity.pdbx_description
1 polymer ?
#
loop_
_entity_poly.entity_id
_entity_poly.type
_entity_poly.pdbx_seq_one_letter_code
_entity_poly.pdbx_strand_id
1 'polypeptide(L)'
;MFPTLARLSKASRRPLTTKRGNKDFYKGTGQAYLPGSHRTGAPGKHVVKGSSKYRLVDEQVRYFVAPPLPVLNSTPLRPYVERSTKLLTSERNKVYGKLPQGGLSGEHYFKIAPREKKAVEGLVAAN
;
A
#
# COMPACT_ATOMS: atom_id res chain seq x y z
N MET A 1 10.22 22.12 -4.26
CA MET A 1 10.34 23.35 -5.07
C MET A 1 9.02 23.58 -5.79
N PHE A 2 8.33 24.69 -5.52
CA PHE A 2 7.03 24.97 -6.15
C PHE A 2 7.23 25.66 -7.51
N PRO A 3 6.57 25.19 -8.59
CA PRO A 3 6.65 25.82 -9.90
C PRO A 3 5.79 27.09 -9.95
N THR A 4 6.42 28.26 -10.06
CA THR A 4 5.74 29.56 -10.26
C THR A 4 6.08 30.13 -11.63
N LEU A 5 5.23 31.02 -12.16
CA LEU A 5 5.46 31.70 -13.46
C LEU A 5 6.84 32.37 -13.54
N ALA A 6 7.27 33.05 -12.47
CA ALA A 6 8.60 33.65 -12.40
C ALA A 6 9.75 32.62 -12.48
N ARG A 7 9.57 31.41 -11.92
CA ARG A 7 10.55 30.32 -11.99
C ARG A 7 10.52 29.55 -13.31
N LEU A 8 9.40 29.58 -14.03
CA LEU A 8 9.24 28.98 -15.36
C LEU A 8 9.57 29.95 -16.51
N SER A 9 9.76 31.25 -16.21
CA SER A 9 10.07 32.31 -17.18
C SER A 9 11.33 32.07 -18.03
N LYS A 10 12.29 31.28 -17.53
CA LYS A 10 13.56 30.99 -18.23
C LYS A 10 13.89 29.51 -18.15
N ALA A 11 14.41 28.97 -19.24
CA ALA A 11 14.83 27.57 -19.32
C ALA A 11 15.92 27.22 -18.29
N SER A 12 16.80 28.18 -17.94
CA SER A 12 17.87 28.01 -16.95
C SER A 12 17.38 27.79 -15.51
N ARG A 13 16.13 28.15 -15.20
CA ARG A 13 15.53 28.01 -13.86
C ARG A 13 14.68 26.76 -13.70
N ARG A 14 14.53 25.97 -14.77
CA ARG A 14 13.79 24.70 -14.72
C ARG A 14 14.62 23.67 -13.95
N PRO A 15 14.02 22.82 -13.10
CA PRO A 15 14.73 21.75 -12.44
C PRO A 15 15.45 20.85 -13.45
N LEU A 16 16.69 20.46 -13.16
CA LEU A 16 17.41 19.52 -14.00
C LEU A 16 16.68 18.17 -14.02
N THR A 17 16.55 17.61 -15.22
CA THR A 17 16.07 16.23 -15.43
C THR A 17 17.26 15.30 -15.55
N THR A 18 17.01 14.00 -15.52
CA THR A 18 18.06 12.95 -15.66
C THR A 18 18.83 13.02 -16.99
N LYS A 19 18.37 13.82 -17.96
CA LYS A 19 18.94 13.91 -19.32
C LYS A 19 19.67 15.23 -19.61
N ARG A 20 19.75 16.15 -18.64
CA ARG A 20 20.24 17.52 -18.85
C ARG A 20 21.59 17.83 -18.19
N GLY A 21 22.17 16.89 -17.45
CA GLY A 21 23.50 17.05 -16.84
C GLY A 21 24.61 16.36 -17.63
N ASN A 22 25.86 16.60 -17.23
CA ASN A 22 27.03 15.94 -17.81
C ASN A 22 27.27 14.55 -17.18
N LYS A 23 28.36 13.87 -17.54
CA LYS A 23 28.72 12.50 -17.14
C LYS A 23 28.62 12.22 -15.63
N ASP A 24 28.96 13.19 -14.78
CA ASP A 24 28.97 13.03 -13.31
C ASP A 24 27.62 13.36 -12.65
N PHE A 25 26.65 13.86 -13.42
CA PHE A 25 25.34 14.20 -12.90
C PHE A 25 24.43 12.97 -12.83
N TYR A 26 24.20 12.49 -11.62
CA TYR A 26 23.20 11.45 -11.35
C TYR A 26 21.98 12.03 -10.65
N LYS A 27 20.78 11.70 -11.17
CA LYS A 27 19.51 12.01 -10.52
C LYS A 27 18.60 10.78 -10.53
N GLY A 28 18.11 10.39 -9.35
CA GLY A 28 17.19 9.27 -9.20
C GLY A 28 15.79 9.56 -9.73
N THR A 29 15.04 8.51 -10.05
CA THR A 29 13.67 8.57 -10.63
C THR A 29 12.56 8.22 -9.63
N GLY A 30 12.86 8.24 -8.33
CA GLY A 30 11.86 7.94 -7.30
C GLY A 30 11.52 6.45 -7.16
N GLN A 31 12.35 5.54 -7.71
CA GLN A 31 12.13 4.10 -7.61
C GLN A 31 12.04 3.59 -6.16
N ALA A 32 12.62 4.31 -5.20
CA ALA A 32 12.53 3.99 -3.77
C ALA A 32 11.15 4.30 -3.13
N TYR A 33 10.20 4.85 -3.88
CA TYR A 33 8.84 5.14 -3.40
C TYR A 33 7.88 4.06 -3.88
N LEU A 34 6.93 3.68 -3.01
CA LEU A 34 5.79 2.88 -3.42
C LEU A 34 4.75 3.79 -4.10
N PRO A 35 4.02 3.34 -5.13
CA PRO A 35 2.97 4.15 -5.76
C PRO A 35 1.98 4.68 -4.71
N GLY A 36 1.88 6.00 -4.59
CA GLY A 36 0.97 6.67 -3.66
C GLY A 36 1.31 6.54 -2.16
N SER A 37 2.50 6.05 -1.81
CA SER A 37 2.84 5.75 -0.40
C SER A 37 4.28 6.17 -0.04
N HIS A 38 4.73 5.73 1.14
CA HIS A 38 5.99 6.13 1.76
C HIS A 38 7.22 5.60 1.02
N ARG A 39 8.37 6.20 1.36
CA ARG A 39 9.68 5.79 0.85
C ARG A 39 10.10 4.49 1.53
N THR A 40 10.34 3.46 0.74
CA THR A 40 10.78 2.12 1.20
C THR A 40 12.30 1.95 1.16
N GLY A 41 13.00 2.82 0.42
CA GLY A 41 14.47 2.79 0.34
C GLY A 41 14.99 2.09 -0.92
N ALA A 42 16.31 1.91 -1.00
CA ALA A 42 16.95 1.20 -2.11
C ALA A 42 16.96 -0.31 -1.82
N PRO A 43 16.84 -1.18 -2.84
CA PRO A 43 16.76 -2.64 -2.68
C PRO A 43 18.12 -3.31 -2.40
N GLY A 44 19.11 -2.54 -1.91
CA GLY A 44 20.48 -3.00 -1.82
C GLY A 44 21.49 -1.90 -1.55
N LYS A 45 22.77 -2.26 -1.60
CA LYS A 45 23.89 -1.40 -1.18
C LYS A 45 25.00 -1.37 -2.23
N HIS A 46 25.62 -0.19 -2.37
CA HIS A 46 26.84 -0.07 -3.16
C HIS A 46 28.01 -0.72 -2.43
N VAL A 47 28.81 -1.50 -3.16
CA VAL A 47 29.97 -2.21 -2.61
C VAL A 47 31.24 -1.56 -3.16
N VAL A 48 32.12 -1.12 -2.26
CA VAL A 48 33.35 -0.41 -2.61
C VAL A 48 34.42 -1.36 -3.14
N LYS A 49 34.54 -2.56 -2.54
CA LYS A 49 35.53 -3.59 -2.87
C LYS A 49 34.86 -4.84 -3.46
N GLY A 50 35.36 -5.32 -4.60
CA GLY A 50 34.85 -6.51 -5.29
C GLY A 50 34.49 -6.27 -6.75
N SER A 51 34.09 -7.35 -7.43
CA SER A 51 33.67 -7.35 -8.84
C SER A 51 32.29 -6.74 -9.05
N SER A 52 31.35 -6.99 -8.14
CA SER A 52 30.02 -6.38 -8.15
C SER A 52 30.03 -5.03 -7.41
N LYS A 53 29.66 -3.94 -8.10
CA LYS A 53 29.60 -2.58 -7.52
C LYS A 53 28.31 -2.28 -6.78
N TYR A 54 27.30 -3.13 -6.96
CA TYR A 54 26.03 -3.06 -6.25
C TYR A 54 25.58 -4.47 -5.87
N ARG A 55 25.17 -4.64 -4.61
CA ARG A 55 24.64 -5.90 -4.08
C ARG A 55 23.18 -5.70 -3.73
N LEU A 56 22.34 -6.54 -4.31
CA LEU A 56 20.92 -6.62 -3.98
C LEU A 56 20.75 -7.36 -2.65
N VAL A 57 19.86 -6.86 -1.80
CA VAL A 57 19.55 -7.45 -0.49
C VAL A 57 18.10 -7.89 -0.56
N ASP A 58 17.86 -9.19 -0.67
CA ASP A 58 16.53 -9.76 -0.97
C ASP A 58 15.45 -9.29 0.04
N GLU A 59 15.82 -9.11 1.30
CA GLU A 59 14.94 -8.60 2.36
C GLU A 59 14.46 -7.15 2.12
N GLN A 60 15.21 -6.37 1.34
CA GLN A 60 14.87 -4.98 0.99
C GLN A 60 14.15 -4.88 -0.37
N VAL A 61 14.04 -5.98 -1.10
CA VAL A 61 13.35 -6.03 -2.38
C VAL A 61 11.86 -6.06 -2.14
N ARG A 62 11.13 -5.20 -2.84
CA ARG A 62 9.68 -5.18 -2.79
C ARG A 62 9.12 -6.33 -3.62
N TYR A 63 8.18 -7.06 -3.05
CA TYR A 63 7.35 -8.03 -3.75
C TYR A 63 5.88 -7.69 -3.49
N PHE A 64 5.03 -7.97 -4.47
CA PHE A 64 3.59 -7.75 -4.37
C PHE A 64 2.91 -9.10 -4.17
N VAL A 65 2.34 -9.31 -2.98
CA VAL A 65 1.62 -10.54 -2.67
C VAL A 65 0.24 -10.46 -3.30
N ALA A 66 -0.04 -11.38 -4.23
CA ALA A 66 -1.35 -11.55 -4.84
C ALA A 66 -2.02 -12.82 -4.28
N PRO A 67 -3.36 -12.83 -4.12
CA PRO A 67 -4.08 -14.06 -3.83
C PRO A 67 -3.89 -15.11 -4.94
N PRO A 68 -4.04 -16.41 -4.64
CA PRO A 68 -3.96 -17.46 -5.65
C PRO A 68 -4.98 -17.27 -6.78
N LEU A 69 -4.58 -17.60 -8.02
CA LEU A 69 -5.43 -17.48 -9.20
C LEU A 69 -6.79 -18.19 -9.08
N PRO A 70 -6.91 -19.41 -8.50
CA PRO A 70 -8.21 -20.06 -8.35
C PRO A 70 -9.19 -19.23 -7.50
N VAL A 71 -8.69 -18.59 -6.44
CA VAL A 71 -9.49 -17.72 -5.57
C VAL A 71 -9.95 -16.51 -6.38
N LEU A 72 -9.04 -15.81 -7.06
CA LEU A 72 -9.36 -14.64 -7.87
C LEU A 72 -10.43 -14.93 -8.94
N ASN A 73 -10.30 -16.08 -9.61
CA ASN A 73 -11.23 -16.50 -10.67
C ASN A 73 -12.61 -16.90 -10.13
N SER A 74 -12.68 -17.42 -8.90
CA SER A 74 -13.95 -17.79 -8.25
C SER A 74 -14.69 -16.60 -7.63
N THR A 75 -14.03 -15.47 -7.41
CA THR A 75 -14.68 -14.36 -6.69
C THR A 75 -15.77 -13.71 -7.56
N PRO A 76 -16.94 -13.38 -6.97
CA PRO A 76 -17.96 -12.60 -7.66
C PRO A 76 -17.62 -11.09 -7.70
N LEU A 77 -16.53 -10.67 -7.05
CA LEU A 77 -16.17 -9.27 -6.90
C LEU A 77 -15.62 -8.70 -8.21
N ARG A 78 -16.09 -7.51 -8.59
CA ARG A 78 -15.65 -6.78 -9.78
C ARG A 78 -15.12 -5.41 -9.39
N PRO A 79 -14.25 -4.78 -10.22
CA PRO A 79 -13.76 -3.44 -9.95
C PRO A 79 -14.85 -2.36 -9.93
N TYR A 80 -16.00 -2.64 -10.53
CA TYR A 80 -17.13 -1.72 -10.65
C TYR A 80 -18.40 -2.36 -10.12
N VAL A 81 -19.35 -1.49 -9.75
CA VAL A 81 -20.68 -1.85 -9.26
C VAL A 81 -21.72 -1.26 -10.21
N GLU A 82 -22.86 -1.93 -10.35
CA GLU A 82 -23.97 -1.44 -11.17
C GLU A 82 -24.58 -0.18 -10.57
N ARG A 83 -24.79 0.87 -11.38
CA ARG A 83 -25.30 2.17 -10.91
C ARG A 83 -26.69 2.12 -10.30
N SER A 84 -27.53 1.17 -10.73
CA SER A 84 -28.90 1.00 -10.26
C SER A 84 -28.96 0.42 -8.84
N THR A 85 -27.92 -0.31 -8.43
CA THR A 85 -27.88 -0.98 -7.13
C THR A 85 -27.66 0.04 -6.02
N LYS A 86 -28.66 0.20 -5.16
CA LYS A 86 -28.59 1.03 -3.95
C LYS A 86 -28.66 0.11 -2.74
N LEU A 87 -27.62 0.16 -1.90
CA LEU A 87 -27.62 -0.58 -0.64
C LEU A 87 -28.72 -0.06 0.30
N LEU A 88 -29.49 -0.98 0.87
CA LEU A 88 -30.44 -0.69 1.95
C LEU A 88 -29.68 -0.28 3.22
N THR A 89 -30.34 0.46 4.12
CA THR A 89 -29.74 0.86 5.40
C THR A 89 -29.32 -0.35 6.24
N SER A 90 -30.08 -1.44 6.20
CA SER A 90 -29.77 -2.71 6.87
C SER A 90 -28.52 -3.37 6.29
N GLU A 91 -28.35 -3.37 4.97
CA GLU A 91 -27.18 -3.93 4.28
C GLU A 91 -25.92 -3.11 4.54
N ARG A 92 -26.03 -1.78 4.53
CA ARG A 92 -24.92 -0.88 4.89
C ARG A 92 -24.41 -1.12 6.31
N ASN A 93 -25.32 -1.37 7.23
CA ASN A 93 -24.99 -1.57 8.64
C ASN A 93 -24.57 -3.03 8.97
N LYS A 94 -24.53 -3.94 7.98
CA LYS A 94 -24.35 -5.38 8.23
C LYS A 94 -22.94 -5.75 8.72
N VAL A 95 -21.90 -5.03 8.30
CA VAL A 95 -20.51 -5.38 8.61
C VAL A 95 -20.01 -4.64 9.86
N TYR A 96 -20.07 -3.31 9.86
CA TYR A 96 -19.53 -2.50 10.96
C TYR A 96 -20.61 -1.70 11.70
N GLY A 97 -21.89 -1.87 11.35
CA GLY A 97 -22.97 -1.03 11.89
C GLY A 97 -22.75 0.45 11.59
N LYS A 98 -23.27 1.30 12.47
CA LYS A 98 -23.00 2.73 12.47
C LYS A 98 -21.70 2.99 13.24
N LEU A 99 -20.66 3.44 12.56
CA LEU A 99 -19.40 3.83 13.21
C LEU A 99 -19.62 5.02 14.16
N PRO A 100 -19.00 5.03 15.34
CA PRO A 100 -19.11 6.13 16.28
C PRO A 100 -18.34 7.35 15.77
N GLN A 101 -18.63 8.51 16.35
CA GLN A 101 -17.89 9.74 16.06
C GLN A 101 -16.43 9.56 16.47
N GLY A 102 -15.50 9.65 15.51
CA GLY A 102 -14.07 9.33 15.72
C GLY A 102 -13.60 8.02 15.06
N GLY A 103 -14.51 7.25 14.45
CA GLY A 103 -14.15 6.06 13.67
C GLY A 103 -14.10 4.77 14.49
N LEU A 104 -13.36 3.77 14.00
CA LEU A 104 -13.30 2.45 14.64
C LEU A 104 -12.30 2.46 15.81
N SER A 105 -12.80 2.58 17.05
CA SER A 105 -11.99 2.40 18.26
C SER A 105 -11.80 0.91 18.59
N GLY A 106 -10.74 0.60 19.36
CA GLY A 106 -10.48 -0.78 19.81
C GLY A 106 -11.63 -1.37 20.64
N GLU A 107 -12.22 -0.58 21.55
CA GLU A 107 -13.40 -0.99 22.33
C GLU A 107 -14.62 -1.25 21.45
N HIS A 108 -14.83 -0.43 20.42
CA HIS A 108 -15.94 -0.61 19.48
C HIS A 108 -15.75 -1.86 18.62
N TYR A 109 -14.53 -2.08 18.13
CA TYR A 109 -14.19 -3.31 17.42
C TYR A 109 -14.41 -4.54 18.31
N PHE A 110 -13.93 -4.52 19.56
CA PHE A 110 -14.14 -5.62 20.51
C PHE A 110 -15.62 -5.95 20.77
N LYS A 111 -16.47 -4.92 20.82
CA LYS A 111 -17.93 -5.10 20.99
C LYS A 111 -18.61 -5.76 19.79
N ILE A 112 -18.17 -5.46 18.57
CA ILE A 112 -18.80 -5.93 17.32
C ILE A 112 -18.13 -7.20 16.78
N ALA A 113 -16.87 -7.43 17.12
CA ALA A 113 -16.10 -8.56 16.61
C ALA A 113 -16.85 -9.88 16.85
N PRO A 114 -17.00 -10.72 15.81
CA PRO A 114 -17.68 -12.00 15.94
C PRO A 114 -16.95 -12.85 16.98
N ARG A 115 -17.67 -13.28 18.01
CA ARG A 115 -17.13 -14.22 19.00
C ARG A 115 -17.15 -15.62 18.38
N GLU A 116 -15.99 -16.25 18.29
CA GLU A 116 -15.93 -17.66 17.95
C GLU A 116 -16.64 -18.46 19.07
N LYS A 117 -17.74 -19.12 18.74
CA LYS A 117 -18.43 -20.03 19.68
C LYS A 117 -17.66 -21.33 19.94
N LYS A 118 -16.58 -21.60 19.17
CA LYS A 118 -15.82 -22.85 19.19
C LYS A 118 -14.52 -22.72 19.97
N ALA A 119 -14.62 -22.66 21.29
CA ALA A 119 -13.48 -22.94 22.16
C ALA A 119 -13.88 -23.54 23.52
N VAL A 120 -15.15 -23.36 23.94
CA VAL A 120 -15.61 -23.82 25.27
C VAL A 120 -16.08 -25.28 25.25
N GLU A 121 -16.56 -25.81 24.13
CA GLU A 121 -17.03 -27.21 24.04
C GLU A 121 -15.89 -28.24 24.05
N GLY A 122 -14.66 -27.86 23.67
CA GLY A 122 -13.50 -28.77 23.68
C GLY A 122 -12.82 -28.94 25.04
N LEU A 123 -13.13 -28.08 26.03
CA LEU A 123 -12.49 -28.09 27.36
C LEU A 123 -13.37 -28.79 28.42
N VAL A 124 -14.69 -28.88 28.20
CA VAL A 124 -15.60 -29.62 29.08
C VAL A 124 -15.63 -31.11 28.74
N ALA A 125 -15.32 -31.50 27.50
CA ALA A 125 -15.22 -32.91 27.10
C ALA A 125 -13.88 -33.59 27.49
N ALA A 126 -12.98 -32.86 28.15
CA ALA A 126 -11.64 -33.32 28.53
C ALA A 126 -11.42 -33.41 30.06
N ASN A 127 -12.49 -33.27 30.87
CA ASN A 127 -12.47 -33.51 32.32
C ASN A 127 -13.48 -34.59 32.70
#